data_AF-A0A1N6DRN7-F1
#
_entry.id   AF-A0A1N6DRN7-F1
#
_cell.length_a   1.000
_cell.length_b   1.000
_cell.length_c   1.000
_cell.angle_alpha   90.00
_cell.angle_beta   90.00
_cell.angle_gamma   90.00
#
_symmetry.space_group_name_H-M   'P 1'
#
loop_
_entity.id
_entity.type
_entity.pdbx_description
1 polymer ?
#
loop_
_entity_poly.entity_id
_entity_poly.type
_entity_poly.pdbx_seq_one_letter_code
_entity_poly.pdbx_strand_id
1 'polypeptide(L)'
;MANHARTVLDIHVNNHPGVMAHVTGLFSRRAFNVEAILCLPVEDSTTSRIWLLVNEDGRLDQMMRQMRKLQDVYEVNAIAEYTKVFSDLASVMSTESNQVVTE
;
A
#
# COMPACT_ATOMS: atom_id res chain seq x y z
N MET A 1 0.31 14.15 -18.71
CA MET A 1 -0.25 13.20 -17.72
C MET A 1 -0.35 13.96 -16.42
N ALA A 2 -1.55 14.08 -15.84
CA ALA A 2 -1.75 14.89 -14.64
C ALA A 2 -0.92 14.30 -13.48
N ASN A 3 0.01 15.11 -12.96
CA ASN A 3 0.83 14.78 -11.80
C ASN A 3 -0.09 14.86 -10.57
N HIS A 4 -0.81 13.78 -10.29
CA HIS A 4 -1.57 13.67 -9.06
C HIS A 4 -0.57 13.50 -7.92
N ALA A 5 -0.76 14.26 -6.83
CA ALA A 5 0.01 14.05 -5.63
C ALA A 5 -0.24 12.62 -5.15
N ARG A 6 0.82 11.92 -4.72
CA ARG A 6 0.78 10.54 -4.27
C ARG A 6 1.25 10.49 -2.84
N THR A 7 0.72 9.55 -2.09
CA THR A 7 1.14 9.31 -0.72
C THR A 7 1.13 7.81 -0.42
N VAL A 8 1.87 7.41 0.58
CA VAL A 8 1.87 6.03 1.06
C VAL A 8 1.06 5.96 2.33
N LEU A 9 0.04 5.11 2.34
CA LEU A 9 -0.62 4.72 3.58
C LEU A 9 0.19 3.64 4.27
N ASP A 10 0.65 3.93 5.48
CA ASP A 10 1.31 3.00 6.39
C ASP A 10 0.27 2.47 7.38
N ILE A 11 -0.02 1.17 7.30
CA ILE A 11 -1.11 0.51 8.02
C ILE A 11 -0.53 -0.60 8.87
N HIS A 12 -0.68 -0.49 10.19
CA HIS A 12 -0.30 -1.55 11.13
C HIS A 12 -1.52 -2.41 11.45
N VAL A 13 -1.43 -3.72 11.21
CA VAL A 13 -2.56 -4.65 11.30
C VAL A 13 -2.23 -5.93 12.05
N ASN A 14 -3.26 -6.62 12.54
CA ASN A 14 -3.15 -8.00 13.00
C ASN A 14 -2.81 -8.94 11.85
N ASN A 15 -1.86 -9.85 12.06
CA ASN A 15 -1.43 -10.83 11.08
C ASN A 15 -2.23 -12.11 11.23
N HIS A 16 -3.41 -12.16 10.60
CA HIS A 16 -4.21 -13.38 10.48
C HIS A 16 -4.72 -13.56 9.05
N PRO A 17 -5.13 -14.79 8.67
CA PRO A 17 -5.73 -15.03 7.37
C PRO A 17 -6.92 -14.10 7.11
N GLY A 18 -6.90 -13.40 5.98
CA GLY A 18 -7.99 -12.52 5.53
C GLY A 18 -7.79 -11.02 5.79
N VAL A 19 -6.83 -10.62 6.63
CA VAL A 19 -6.61 -9.19 6.95
C VAL A 19 -6.31 -8.34 5.70
N MET A 20 -5.49 -8.86 4.78
CA MET A 20 -5.17 -8.18 3.51
C MET A 20 -6.42 -7.93 2.66
N ALA A 21 -7.33 -8.91 2.58
CA ALA A 21 -8.56 -8.78 1.80
C ALA A 21 -9.52 -7.75 2.44
N HIS A 22 -9.58 -7.70 3.77
CA HIS A 22 -10.33 -6.68 4.50
C HIS A 22 -9.81 -5.26 4.23
N VAL A 23 -8.49 -5.07 4.33
CA VAL A 23 -7.86 -3.76 4.12
C VAL A 23 -8.00 -3.31 2.67
N THR A 24 -7.65 -4.17 1.71
CA THR A 24 -7.74 -3.85 0.27
C THR A 24 -9.18 -3.71 -0.23
N GLY A 25 -10.14 -4.42 0.39
CA GLY A 25 -11.57 -4.33 0.08
C GLY A 25 -12.21 -2.96 0.38
N LEU A 26 -11.60 -2.14 1.24
CA LEU A 26 -12.05 -0.76 1.44
C LEU A 26 -11.77 0.14 0.23
N PHE A 27 -10.68 -0.12 -0.51
CA PHE A 27 -10.31 0.65 -1.70
C PHE A 27 -11.15 0.28 -2.92
N SER A 28 -11.48 -1.01 -3.06
CA SER A 28 -12.24 -1.52 -4.21
C SER A 28 -13.64 -0.91 -4.31
N ARG A 29 -14.31 -0.67 -3.17
CA ARG A 29 -15.69 -0.13 -3.14
C ARG A 29 -15.80 1.35 -3.54
N ARG A 30 -14.71 2.12 -3.49
CA ARG A 30 -14.74 3.57 -3.78
C ARG A 30 -13.94 3.97 -5.00
N ALA A 31 -13.49 3.00 -5.80
CA ALA A 31 -12.66 3.19 -6.98
C ALA A 31 -11.40 4.00 -6.68
N PHE A 32 -10.76 3.75 -5.53
CA PHE A 32 -9.41 4.27 -5.30
C PHE A 32 -8.43 3.45 -6.11
N ASN A 33 -7.61 4.12 -6.91
CA ASN A 33 -6.54 3.46 -7.61
C ASN A 33 -5.38 3.22 -6.65
N VAL A 34 -5.04 1.95 -6.43
CA VAL A 34 -3.86 1.54 -5.66
C VAL A 34 -2.76 1.27 -6.68
N GLU A 35 -1.70 2.07 -6.63
CA GLU A 35 -0.58 1.96 -7.57
C GLU A 35 0.39 0.85 -7.19
N ALA A 36 0.60 0.65 -5.90
CA ALA A 36 1.46 -0.40 -5.38
C ALA A 36 1.06 -0.81 -3.97
N ILE A 37 1.38 -2.06 -3.62
CA ILE A 37 1.14 -2.66 -2.31
C ILE A 37 2.42 -3.37 -1.88
N LEU A 38 2.87 -3.09 -0.67
CA LEU A 38 3.90 -3.88 0.02
C LEU A 38 3.33 -4.34 1.37
N CYS A 39 3.53 -5.60 1.72
CA CYS A 39 3.11 -6.15 3.00
C CYS A 39 4.25 -6.98 3.57
N LEU A 40 4.64 -6.69 4.80
CA LEU A 40 5.67 -7.44 5.52
C LEU A 40 5.22 -7.69 6.97
N PRO A 41 5.52 -8.87 7.53
CA PRO A 41 5.35 -9.09 8.96
C PRO A 41 6.29 -8.17 9.75
N VAL A 42 5.86 -7.72 10.93
CA VAL A 42 6.76 -7.09 11.90
C VAL A 42 7.42 -8.21 12.70
N GLU A 43 8.76 -8.19 12.83
CA GLU A 43 9.64 -9.24 13.41
C GLU A 43 8.95 -10.22 14.38
N ASP A 44 8.87 -11.51 14.00
CA ASP A 44 8.32 -12.63 14.77
C ASP A 44 6.98 -12.36 15.49
N SER A 45 6.20 -11.39 15.01
CA SER A 45 5.00 -10.91 15.69
C SER A 45 3.72 -11.45 15.07
N THR A 46 2.64 -11.30 15.84
CA THR A 46 1.26 -11.50 15.40
C THR A 46 0.72 -10.31 14.59
N THR A 47 1.60 -9.42 14.09
CA THR A 47 1.21 -8.20 13.37
C THR A 47 2.02 -7.99 12.09
N SER A 48 1.44 -7.24 11.15
CA SER A 48 2.04 -6.93 9.85
C SER A 48 1.91 -5.44 9.55
N ARG A 49 2.81 -4.93 8.70
CA ARG A 49 2.70 -3.60 8.12
C ARG A 49 2.37 -3.70 6.64
N ILE A 50 1.36 -2.93 6.24
CA ILE A 50 0.92 -2.81 4.85
C ILE A 50 1.17 -1.37 4.42
N TRP A 51 1.95 -1.20 3.35
CA TRP A 51 2.16 0.07 2.69
C TRP A 51 1.40 0.10 1.37
N LEU A 52 0.55 1.10 1.19
CA LEU A 52 -0.25 1.28 -0.02
C LEU A 52 0.10 2.61 -0.67
N LEU A 53 0.67 2.56 -1.88
CA LEU A 53 0.88 3.75 -2.69
C LEU A 53 -0.44 4.09 -3.39
N VAL A 54 -0.97 5.28 -3.08
CA VAL A 54 -2.26 5.75 -3.61
C VAL A 54 -2.15 7.19 -4.08
N ASN A 55 -3.06 7.57 -4.98
CA ASN A 55 -3.25 8.97 -5.33
C ASN A 55 -3.93 9.71 -4.18
N GLU A 56 -3.48 10.93 -3.92
CA GLU A 56 -4.14 11.87 -3.00
C GLU A 56 -5.45 12.35 -3.63
N ASP A 57 -6.51 11.63 -3.30
CA ASP A 57 -7.90 12.01 -3.55
C ASP A 57 -8.45 12.72 -2.30
N GLY A 58 -9.30 13.74 -2.47
CA GLY A 58 -9.95 14.43 -1.35
C GLY A 58 -10.77 13.52 -0.42
N ARG A 59 -11.03 12.27 -0.82
CA ARG A 59 -11.71 11.24 -0.02
C ARG A 59 -10.76 10.41 0.86
N LEU A 60 -9.44 10.60 0.77
CA LEU A 60 -8.42 9.79 1.46
C LEU A 60 -8.59 9.82 2.98
N ASP A 61 -8.75 11.01 3.56
CA ASP A 61 -8.94 11.18 5.01
C ASP A 61 -10.18 10.44 5.52
N GLN A 62 -11.27 10.45 4.73
CA GLN A 62 -12.47 9.71 5.08
C GLN A 62 -12.22 8.21 5.06
N MET A 63 -11.41 7.72 4.13
CA MET A 63 -11.05 6.31 4.05
C MET A 63 -10.15 5.87 5.20
N MET A 64 -9.14 6.66 5.55
CA MET A 64 -8.31 6.42 6.75
C MET A 64 -9.18 6.37 8.01
N ARG A 65 -10.18 7.25 8.14
CA ARG A 65 -11.16 7.19 9.24
C ARG A 65 -12.01 5.91 9.24
N GLN A 66 -12.32 5.32 8.09
CA GLN A 66 -13.02 4.03 8.05
C GLN A 66 -12.10 2.86 8.39
N MET A 67 -10.86 2.89 7.91
CA MET A 67 -9.86 1.86 8.26
C MET A 67 -9.63 1.77 9.75
N ARG A 68 -9.50 2.92 10.44
CA ARG A 68 -9.34 2.97 11.90
C ARG A 68 -10.52 2.35 12.69
N LYS A 69 -11.63 2.01 12.03
CA LYS A 69 -12.77 1.33 12.66
C LYS A 69 -12.72 -0.20 12.49
N LEU A 70 -11.84 -0.72 11.62
CA LEU A 70 -11.66 -2.15 11.48
C LEU A 70 -10.96 -2.68 12.73
N GLN A 71 -11.46 -3.80 13.28
CA GLN A 71 -10.83 -4.42 14.46
C GLN A 71 -9.38 -4.86 14.20
N ASP A 72 -9.07 -5.19 12.96
CA ASP A 72 -7.76 -5.73 12.59
C ASP A 72 -6.71 -4.63 12.40
N VAL A 73 -7.08 -3.35 12.48
CA VAL A 73 -6.20 -2.19 12.20
C VAL A 73 -5.85 -1.49 13.51
N TYR A 74 -4.56 -1.46 13.84
CA TYR A 74 -4.02 -0.73 14.99
C TYR A 74 -3.80 0.74 14.69
N GLU A 75 -3.18 1.02 13.54
CA GLU A 75 -2.75 2.36 13.17
C GLU A 75 -2.80 2.55 11.66
N VAL A 76 -3.10 3.79 11.24
CA VAL A 76 -3.07 4.21 9.84
C VAL A 76 -2.52 5.62 9.75
N ASN A 77 -1.42 5.78 9.01
CA ASN A 77 -0.74 7.05 8.76
C ASN A 77 -0.53 7.26 7.25
N ALA A 78 -0.46 8.51 6.82
CA ALA A 78 -0.07 8.87 5.46
C ALA A 78 1.34 9.46 5.52
N ILE A 79 2.27 8.91 4.74
CA ILE A 79 3.70 9.23 4.76
C ILE A 79 4.15 9.51 3.32
N ALA A 80 4.23 10.79 2.95
CA ALA A 80 4.56 11.19 1.59
C ALA A 80 6.01 10.81 1.20
N GLU A 81 6.91 10.76 2.16
CA GLU A 81 8.33 10.44 1.99
C GLU A 81 8.56 9.03 1.46
N TYR A 82 7.66 8.09 1.77
CA TYR A 82 7.78 6.70 1.34
C TYR A 82 7.46 6.50 -0.15
N THR A 83 6.87 7.49 -0.83
CA THR A 83 6.62 7.43 -2.28
C THR A 83 7.90 7.20 -3.09
N LYS A 84 9.03 7.76 -2.63
CA LYS A 84 10.34 7.54 -3.26
C LYS A 84 10.79 6.09 -3.14
N VAL A 85 10.55 5.44 -2.00
CA VAL A 85 10.92 4.03 -1.78
C VAL A 85 10.22 3.12 -2.78
N PHE A 86 8.93 3.34 -3.03
CA PHE A 86 8.19 2.59 -4.06
C PHE A 86 8.71 2.84 -5.47
N SER A 87 9.10 4.08 -5.78
CA SER A 87 9.67 4.43 -7.09
C SER A 87 11.03 3.76 -7.30
N ASP A 88 11.90 3.77 -6.28
CA ASP A 88 13.20 3.11 -6.31
C ASP A 88 13.03 1.57 -6.44
N LEU A 89 12.10 0.98 -5.69
CA LEU A 89 11.79 -0.45 -5.75
C LEU A 89 11.32 -0.88 -7.14
N ALA A 90 10.43 -0.11 -7.76
CA ALA A 90 9.96 -0.37 -9.12
C ALA A 90 11.11 -0.33 -10.14
N SER A 91 12.04 0.62 -9.99
CA SER A 91 13.24 0.69 -10.84
C SER A 91 14.11 -0.56 -10.68
N VAL A 92 14.36 -1.01 -9.44
CA VAL A 92 15.15 -2.23 -9.18
C VAL A 92 14.48 -3.45 -9.81
N MET A 93 13.17 -3.64 -9.59
CA MET A 93 12.42 -4.77 -10.13
C MET A 93 12.30 -4.78 -11.65
N SER A 94 12.37 -3.61 -12.30
CA SER A 94 12.31 -3.50 -13.76
C SER A 94 13.58 -3.93 -14.51
N THR A 95 14.68 -4.21 -13.80
CA THR A 95 16.00 -4.41 -14.42
C THR A 95 16.24 -5.84 -14.96
N GLU A 96 15.33 -6.81 -14.75
CA GLU A 96 15.53 -8.23 -15.10
C GLU A 96 14.75 -8.75 -16.33
N SER A 97 14.46 -7.93 -17.35
CA SER A 97 13.77 -8.39 -18.57
C SER A 97 14.58 -8.35 -19.87
N ASN A 98 15.92 -8.31 -19.82
CA ASN A 98 16.74 -8.33 -21.05
C ASN A 98 17.79 -9.45 -21.12
N GLN A 99 17.34 -10.69 -20.98
CA GLN A 99 17.98 -11.84 -21.63
C GLN A 99 16.92 -12.75 -22.24
N VAL A 100 16.41 -12.37 -23.42
CA VAL A 100 15.93 -13.35 -24.39
C VAL A 100 17.03 -13.46 -25.43
N VAL A 101 17.74 -14.58 -25.35
CA VAL A 101 18.70 -15.09 -26.32
C VAL A 101 18.09 -14.98 -27.72
N THR A 102 18.73 -14.23 -28.61
CA THR A 102 18.46 -14.30 -30.05
C THR A 102 19.56 -15.16 -30.67
N GLU A 103 19.13 -16.30 -31.20
CA GLU A 103 19.77 -17.26 -32.13
C GLU A 103 21.18 -17.81 -31.82
#